data_AF-A0A6B3FZP0-F1
#
_entry.id   AF-A0A6B3FZP0-F1
#
_cell.length_a   1.000
_cell.length_b   1.000
_cell.length_c   1.000
_cell.angle_alpha   90.00
_cell.angle_beta   90.00
_cell.angle_gamma   90.00
#
_symmetry.space_group_name_H-M   'P 1'
#
loop_
_entity.id
_entity.type
_entity.pdbx_description
1 polymer ?
#
loop_
_entity_poly.entity_id
_entity_poly.type
_entity_poly.pdbx_seq_one_letter_code
_entity_poly.pdbx_strand_id
1 'polypeptide(L)'
;TGEQRVRATRDRRAGDRSITTWARQNAADLRSLAGRITALTDLPAAADASLDRLRKALGADDAAALVTPLTALQPHLTAGHGELADRVGALTQHTGRLREDTAARRRGD
;
A
#
# COMPACT_ATOMS: atom_id res chain seq x y z
N THR A 1 -3.90 -33.12 -4.39
CA THR A 1 -4.49 -32.84 -3.07
C THR A 1 -5.09 -31.44 -3.08
N GLY A 2 -6.43 -31.31 -3.02
CA GLY A 2 -7.16 -30.03 -3.13
C GLY A 2 -7.08 -29.12 -1.90
N GLU A 3 -6.65 -29.67 -0.76
CA GLU A 3 -6.53 -28.97 0.53
C GLU A 3 -5.47 -27.86 0.51
N GLN A 4 -4.41 -28.04 -0.28
CA GLN A 4 -3.36 -27.02 -0.46
C GLN A 4 -3.89 -25.75 -1.16
N ARG A 5 -4.87 -25.88 -2.06
CA ARG A 5 -5.47 -24.73 -2.78
C ARG A 5 -6.42 -23.92 -1.91
N VAL A 6 -7.14 -24.58 -1.00
CA VAL A 6 -8.04 -23.91 -0.03
C VAL A 6 -7.23 -23.13 1.00
N ARG A 7 -6.10 -23.67 1.47
CA ARG A 7 -5.22 -22.98 2.42
C ARG A 7 -4.62 -21.71 1.83
N ALA A 8 -4.07 -21.80 0.61
CA ALA A 8 -3.52 -20.63 -0.10
C ALA A 8 -4.54 -19.49 -0.31
N THR A 9 -5.83 -19.84 -0.49
CA THR A 9 -6.90 -18.86 -0.68
C THR A 9 -7.35 -18.24 0.64
N ARG A 10 -7.37 -19.01 1.74
CA ARG A 10 -7.66 -18.50 3.10
C ARG A 10 -6.53 -17.59 3.60
N ASP A 11 -5.28 -17.94 3.31
CA ASP A 11 -4.11 -17.16 3.74
C ASP A 11 -4.08 -15.79 3.03
N ARG A 12 -4.44 -15.75 1.74
CA ARG A 12 -4.61 -14.49 0.99
C ARG A 12 -5.68 -13.58 1.63
N ARG A 13 -6.83 -14.13 2.04
CA ARG A 13 -7.91 -13.36 2.69
C ARG A 13 -7.54 -12.86 4.09
N ALA A 14 -6.71 -13.59 4.83
CA ALA A 14 -6.25 -13.15 6.15
C ALA A 14 -5.26 -11.98 6.04
N GLY A 15 -4.29 -12.08 5.13
CA GLY A 15 -3.36 -10.99 4.84
C GLY A 15 -4.05 -9.72 4.34
N ASP A 16 -5.07 -9.87 3.49
CA ASP A 16 -5.84 -8.71 3.00
C ASP A 16 -6.63 -8.03 4.14
N ARG A 17 -7.25 -8.79 5.06
CA ARG A 17 -7.96 -8.18 6.21
C ARG A 17 -7.04 -7.40 7.15
N SER A 18 -5.83 -7.89 7.37
CA SER A 18 -4.84 -7.20 8.21
C SER A 18 -4.38 -5.90 7.57
N ILE A 19 -4.18 -5.88 6.26
CA ILE A 19 -3.87 -4.65 5.51
C ILE A 19 -5.05 -3.68 5.57
N THR A 20 -6.28 -4.13 5.32
CA THR A 20 -7.45 -3.25 5.41
C THR A 20 -7.60 -2.64 6.80
N THR A 21 -7.38 -3.44 7.85
CA THR A 21 -7.47 -2.97 9.24
C THR A 21 -6.38 -1.95 9.57
N TRP A 22 -5.14 -2.22 9.14
CA TRP A 22 -4.04 -1.28 9.29
C TRP A 22 -4.26 0.01 8.48
N ALA A 23 -4.71 -0.10 7.23
CA ALA A 23 -4.93 1.05 6.36
C ALA A 23 -6.05 1.94 6.89
N ARG A 24 -7.10 1.35 7.48
CA ARG A 24 -8.14 2.12 8.18
C ARG A 24 -7.61 2.87 9.40
N GLN A 25 -6.73 2.27 10.19
CA GLN A 25 -6.08 2.93 11.33
C GLN A 25 -5.12 4.04 10.88
N ASN A 26 -4.48 3.90 9.71
CA ASN A 26 -3.52 4.86 9.16
C ASN A 26 -4.14 5.74 8.05
N ALA A 27 -5.46 5.78 7.97
CA ALA A 27 -6.22 6.42 6.91
C ALA A 27 -5.86 7.91 6.71
N ALA A 28 -5.65 8.63 7.80
CA ALA A 28 -5.28 10.04 7.76
C ALA A 28 -3.86 10.26 7.21
N ASP A 29 -2.89 9.45 7.62
CA ASP A 29 -1.51 9.54 7.14
C ASP A 29 -1.43 9.18 5.64
N LEU A 30 -2.11 8.10 5.24
CA LEU A 30 -2.21 7.68 3.84
C LEU A 30 -2.81 8.78 2.95
N ARG A 31 -3.91 9.40 3.38
CA ARG A 31 -4.56 10.50 2.63
C ARG A 31 -3.70 11.77 2.60
N SER A 32 -3.02 12.10 3.70
CA SER A 32 -2.09 13.23 3.76
C SER A 32 -0.89 13.04 2.84
N LEU A 33 -0.31 11.84 2.81
CA LEU A 33 0.79 11.49 1.90
C LEU A 33 0.33 11.53 0.44
N ALA A 34 -0.84 10.95 0.15
CA ALA A 34 -1.42 10.99 -1.19
C ALA A 34 -1.68 12.44 -1.66
N GLY A 35 -2.25 13.29 -0.79
CA GLY A 35 -2.47 14.71 -1.09
C GLY A 35 -1.18 15.44 -1.44
N ARG A 36 -0.12 15.25 -0.63
CA ARG A 36 1.22 15.82 -0.91
C ARG A 36 1.78 15.37 -2.25
N ILE A 37 1.68 14.08 -2.57
CA ILE A 37 2.18 13.54 -3.85
C ILE A 37 1.36 14.09 -5.03
N THR A 38 0.04 14.24 -4.90
CA THR A 38 -0.79 14.81 -5.98
C THR A 38 -0.59 16.30 -6.22
N ALA A 39 0.01 17.01 -5.25
CA ALA A 39 0.37 18.41 -5.37
C ALA A 39 1.74 18.63 -6.04
N LEU A 40 2.51 17.56 -6.26
CA LEU A 40 3.78 17.64 -6.97
C LEU A 40 3.51 17.89 -8.47
N THR A 41 4.14 18.92 -9.01
CA THR A 41 4.08 19.30 -10.43
C THR A 41 5.21 18.71 -11.26
N ASP A 42 6.26 18.23 -10.62
CA ASP A 42 7.54 17.87 -11.24
C ASP A 42 7.76 16.35 -11.31
N LEU A 43 6.67 15.58 -11.39
CA LEU A 43 6.74 14.13 -11.56
C LEU A 43 6.97 13.74 -13.02
N PRO A 44 7.73 12.66 -13.29
CA PRO A 44 7.93 12.19 -14.65
C PRO A 44 6.62 11.68 -15.26
N ALA A 45 6.41 11.83 -16.57
CA ALA A 45 5.21 11.37 -17.27
C ALA A 45 4.89 9.88 -17.06
N ALA A 46 5.91 9.06 -16.79
CA ALA A 46 5.73 7.65 -16.42
C ALA A 46 4.90 7.44 -15.13
N ALA A 47 4.83 8.45 -14.27
CA ALA A 47 4.05 8.45 -13.03
C ALA A 47 2.57 8.81 -13.25
N ASP A 48 2.16 9.34 -14.40
CA ASP A 48 0.80 9.85 -14.65
C ASP A 48 -0.27 8.80 -14.42
N ALA A 49 -0.05 7.58 -14.93
CA ALA A 49 -0.98 6.46 -14.74
C ALA A 49 -1.15 6.10 -13.26
N SER A 50 -0.07 6.23 -12.47
CA SER A 50 -0.10 5.96 -11.03
C SER A 50 -0.72 7.12 -10.25
N LEU A 51 -0.52 8.37 -10.69
CA LEU A 51 -1.19 9.56 -10.14
C LEU A 51 -2.70 9.55 -10.38
N ASP A 52 -3.16 9.14 -11.57
CA ASP A 52 -4.59 8.98 -11.86
C ASP A 52 -5.22 7.93 -10.94
N ARG A 53 -4.55 6.78 -10.75
CA ARG A 53 -5.00 5.76 -9.79
C ARG A 53 -5.00 6.27 -8.36
N LEU A 54 -4.02 7.07 -7.96
CA LEU A 54 -3.96 7.69 -6.64
C LEU A 54 -5.13 8.66 -6.43
N ARG A 55 -5.43 9.51 -7.42
CA ARG A 55 -6.58 10.43 -7.40
C ARG A 55 -7.92 9.69 -7.32
N LYS A 56 -8.08 8.59 -8.07
CA LYS A 56 -9.25 7.72 -7.98
C LYS A 56 -9.39 7.08 -6.60
N ALA A 57 -8.28 6.58 -6.04
CA ALA A 57 -8.27 5.96 -4.71
C ALA A 57 -8.52 6.98 -3.57
N LEU A 58 -8.15 8.25 -3.74
CA LEU A 58 -8.48 9.31 -2.78
C LEU A 58 -9.99 9.56 -2.66
N GLY A 59 -10.74 9.38 -3.76
CA GLY A 59 -12.20 9.42 -3.76
C GLY A 59 -12.87 8.15 -3.26
N ALA A 60 -12.11 7.08 -2.98
CA ALA A 60 -12.66 5.84 -2.46
C ALA A 60 -12.78 5.87 -0.93
N ASP A 61 -13.79 5.14 -0.43
CA ASP A 61 -14.05 5.00 1.00
C ASP A 61 -12.91 4.21 1.70
N ASP A 62 -12.39 3.21 1.00
CA ASP A 62 -11.36 2.30 1.54
C ASP A 62 -9.95 2.87 1.41
N ALA A 63 -9.33 3.17 2.56
CA ALA A 63 -7.94 3.60 2.64
C ALA A 63 -6.94 2.54 2.14
N ALA A 64 -7.31 1.25 2.14
CA ALA A 64 -6.45 0.19 1.60
C ALA A 64 -6.19 0.36 0.10
N ALA A 65 -7.13 1.00 -0.63
CA ALA A 65 -6.97 1.28 -2.05
C ALA A 65 -5.84 2.30 -2.34
N LEU A 66 -5.39 3.07 -1.34
CA LEU A 66 -4.28 4.02 -1.47
C LEU A 66 -2.92 3.34 -1.46
N VAL A 67 -2.80 2.15 -0.85
CA VAL A 67 -1.50 1.48 -0.66
C VAL A 67 -0.86 1.14 -2.00
N THR A 68 -1.61 0.52 -2.92
CA THR A 68 -1.12 0.13 -4.24
C THR A 68 -0.59 1.30 -5.08
N PRO A 69 -1.35 2.38 -5.31
CA PRO A 69 -0.85 3.52 -6.09
C PRO A 69 0.30 4.25 -5.39
N LEU A 70 0.31 4.34 -4.05
CA LEU A 70 1.45 4.92 -3.31
C LEU A 70 2.74 4.13 -3.55
N THR A 71 2.71 2.80 -3.38
CA THR A 71 3.88 1.95 -3.64
C THR A 71 4.35 2.03 -5.09
N ALA A 72 3.42 2.15 -6.05
CA ALA A 72 3.77 2.30 -7.47
C ALA A 72 4.44 3.66 -7.78
N LEU A 73 4.17 4.70 -6.98
CA LEU A 73 4.79 6.03 -7.14
C LEU A 73 6.18 6.14 -6.49
N GLN A 74 6.52 5.26 -5.55
CA GLN A 74 7.80 5.25 -4.83
C GLN A 74 9.04 5.37 -5.75
N PRO A 75 9.22 4.57 -6.81
CA PRO A 75 10.40 4.68 -7.68
C PRO A 75 10.47 6.01 -8.44
N HIS A 76 9.32 6.62 -8.75
CA HIS A 76 9.25 7.91 -9.44
C HIS A 76 9.58 9.08 -8.51
N LEU A 77 9.36 8.93 -7.20
CA LEU A 77 9.69 9.93 -6.20
C LEU A 77 11.19 9.97 -5.87
N THR A 78 11.90 8.85 -6.02
CA THR A 78 13.35 8.77 -5.68
C THR A 78 14.21 9.75 -6.48
N ALA A 79 13.79 10.14 -7.69
CA ALA A 79 14.54 11.02 -8.57
C ALA A 79 14.58 12.49 -8.12
N GLY A 80 13.59 12.96 -7.35
CA GLY A 80 13.47 14.38 -6.95
C GLY A 80 12.89 14.64 -5.57
N HIS A 81 12.32 13.63 -4.93
CA HIS A 81 11.61 13.72 -3.65
C HIS A 81 11.98 12.54 -2.73
N GLY A 82 13.27 12.43 -2.40
CA GLY A 82 13.82 11.33 -1.60
C GLY A 82 13.14 11.13 -0.24
N GLU A 83 12.75 12.19 0.47
CA GLU A 83 12.01 12.09 1.74
C GLU A 83 10.64 11.43 1.57
N LEU A 84 9.90 11.81 0.51
CA LEU A 84 8.60 11.20 0.21
C LEU A 84 8.76 9.74 -0.22
N ALA A 85 9.79 9.43 -1.00
CA ALA A 85 10.12 8.07 -1.40
C ALA A 85 10.43 7.18 -0.19
N ASP A 86 11.21 7.69 0.77
CA ASP A 86 11.54 6.98 2.02
C ASP A 86 10.29 6.73 2.86
N ARG A 87 9.44 7.75 3.04
CA ARG A 87 8.19 7.60 3.80
C ARG A 87 7.24 6.59 3.18
N VAL A 88 7.07 6.60 1.86
CA VAL A 88 6.30 5.57 1.12
C VAL A 88 6.95 4.19 1.26
N GLY A 89 8.28 4.13 1.22
CA GLY A 89 9.06 2.90 1.41
C GLY A 89 8.87 2.30 2.81
N ALA A 90 8.98 3.10 3.86
CA ALA A 90 8.77 2.69 5.24
C ALA A 90 7.35 2.14 5.47
N LEU A 91 6.36 2.79 4.86
CA LEU A 91 4.96 2.36 4.89
C LEU A 91 4.76 1.02 4.16
N THR A 92 5.35 0.87 2.97
CA THR A 92 5.32 -0.38 2.19
C THR A 92 5.98 -1.53 2.98
N GLN A 93 7.14 -1.29 3.57
CA GLN A 93 7.82 -2.27 4.42
C GLN A 93 6.98 -2.67 5.65
N HIS A 94 6.30 -1.70 6.27
CA HIS A 94 5.41 -1.97 7.40
C HIS A 94 4.22 -2.86 6.99
N THR A 95 3.60 -2.59 5.84
CA THR A 95 2.52 -3.47 5.31
C THR A 95 3.02 -4.87 4.95
N GLY A 96 4.25 -4.99 4.43
CA GLY A 96 4.91 -6.27 4.19
C GLY A 96 5.11 -7.07 5.48
N ARG A 97 5.64 -6.43 6.53
CA ARG A 97 5.80 -7.04 7.85
C ARG A 97 4.47 -7.49 8.47
N LEU A 98 3.40 -6.71 8.30
CA LEU A 98 2.04 -7.11 8.74
C LEU A 98 1.57 -8.40 8.08
N ARG A 99 1.83 -8.57 6.77
CA ARG A 99 1.52 -9.82 6.06
C ARG A 99 2.35 -10.98 6.63
N GLU A 100 3.65 -10.76 6.86
CA GLU A 100 4.54 -11.79 7.39
C GLU A 100 4.21 -12.21 8.82
N ASP A 101 3.91 -11.27 9.73
CA ASP A 101 3.50 -11.56 11.10
C ASP A 101 2.20 -12.37 11.14
N THR A 102 1.22 -12.02 10.30
CA THR A 102 -0.04 -12.77 10.21
C THR A 102 0.16 -14.19 9.65
N ALA A 103 1.14 -14.37 8.76
CA ALA A 103 1.53 -15.69 8.26
C ALA A 103 2.33 -16.50 9.31
N ALA A 104 3.18 -15.85 10.09
CA ALA A 104 4.03 -16.47 11.11
C ALA A 104 3.21 -16.97 12.31
N ARG A 105 2.26 -16.18 12.82
CA ARG A 105 1.34 -16.57 13.92
C ARG A 105 0.54 -17.84 13.63
N ARG A 106 0.36 -18.20 12.36
CA ARG A 106 -0.41 -19.37 11.91
C ARG A 106 0.44 -20.58 11.55
N ARG A 107 1.77 -20.46 11.57
CA ARG A 107 2.70 -21.60 11.47
C ARG A 107 3.10 -22.17 12.82
N GLY A 108 2.91 -21.40 13.91
CA GLY A 108 3.18 -21.81 15.28
C GLY A 108 1.97 -22.35 16.05
N ASP A 109 0.80 -22.40 15.40
CA ASP A 109 -0.46 -23.03 15.87
C ASP A 109 -0.73 -24.28 15.03
#